data_AF-A0A9B0BPI6-F1
#
_entry.id   AF-A0A9B0BPI6-F1
#
_cell.length_a   1.000
_cell.length_b   1.000
_cell.length_c   1.000
_cell.angle_alpha   90.00
_cell.angle_beta   90.00
_cell.angle_gamma   90.00
#
_symmetry.space_group_name_H-M   'P 1'
#
loop_
_entity.id
_entity.type
_entity.pdbx_description
1 polymer ?
#
loop_
_entity_poly.entity_id
_entity_poly.type
_entity_poly.pdbx_seq_one_letter_code
_entity_poly.pdbx_strand_id
1 'polypeptide(L)'
;MAQSRTERIGTIFTRVTSLLRADVLHPDNLPIWYEIYKAYPPKYEPTFSRKPSTVNIQKIFYEEDLIRAKFHKDVSLSIIDMKNDNITQNQIFFTLYECLIQKGAKKEEAYKDALKYYYTICKIKKSPNMTASSNISPHKNIKHNEEQQT
;
A
#
# COMPACT_ATOMS: atom_id res chain seq x y z
N MET A 1 -37.04 26.15 -6.42
CA MET A 1 -35.62 26.50 -6.17
C MET A 1 -34.89 26.42 -7.49
N ALA A 2 -34.22 27.50 -7.91
CA ALA A 2 -33.45 27.50 -9.14
C ALA A 2 -32.16 26.68 -8.96
N GLN A 3 -32.01 25.61 -9.72
CA GLN A 3 -30.83 24.73 -9.67
C GLN A 3 -30.21 24.65 -11.07
N SER A 4 -28.89 24.77 -11.16
CA SER A 4 -28.17 24.52 -12.42
C SER A 4 -27.77 23.04 -12.52
N ARG A 5 -28.25 22.37 -13.57
CA ARG A 5 -27.90 20.96 -13.88
C ARG A 5 -26.79 20.82 -14.91
N THR A 6 -26.19 21.92 -15.36
CA THR A 6 -25.19 21.92 -16.44
C THR A 6 -23.79 21.51 -15.94
N GLU A 7 -23.49 20.22 -15.95
CA GLU A 7 -22.23 19.64 -15.47
C GLU A 7 -21.03 19.91 -16.37
N ARG A 8 -21.25 20.15 -17.67
CA ARG A 8 -20.18 20.38 -18.67
C ARG A 8 -19.63 21.81 -18.66
N ILE A 9 -20.36 22.76 -18.08
CA ILE A 9 -20.05 24.19 -18.13
C ILE A 9 -19.70 24.68 -16.72
N GLY A 10 -18.45 25.12 -16.54
CA GLY A 10 -17.93 25.60 -15.27
C GLY A 10 -17.81 24.50 -14.21
N THR A 11 -17.58 24.90 -12.96
CA THR A 11 -17.56 24.02 -11.80
C THR A 11 -18.84 24.18 -10.98
N ILE A 12 -19.08 23.28 -10.02
CA ILE A 12 -20.18 23.47 -9.07
C ILE A 12 -20.05 24.79 -8.30
N PHE A 13 -18.83 25.20 -7.96
CA PHE A 13 -18.56 26.41 -7.19
C PHE A 13 -18.83 27.68 -8.00
N THR A 14 -18.36 27.73 -9.26
CA THR A 14 -18.63 28.89 -10.13
C THR A 14 -20.12 29.02 -10.42
N ARG A 15 -20.84 27.90 -10.58
CA ARG A 15 -22.29 27.90 -10.84
C ARG A 15 -23.10 28.39 -9.65
N VAL A 16 -22.79 27.94 -8.44
CA VAL A 16 -23.47 28.45 -7.22
C VAL A 16 -23.13 29.92 -7.01
N THR A 17 -21.87 30.31 -7.21
CA THR A 17 -21.43 31.71 -7.10
C THR A 17 -22.12 32.60 -8.13
N SER A 18 -22.34 32.13 -9.37
CA SER A 18 -23.07 32.90 -10.38
C SER A 18 -24.55 33.05 -10.05
N LEU A 19 -25.19 32.01 -9.49
CA LEU A 19 -26.58 32.09 -9.06
C LEU A 19 -26.76 33.06 -7.88
N LEU A 20 -25.80 33.06 -6.94
CA LEU A 20 -25.74 34.02 -5.85
C LEU A 20 -25.54 35.46 -6.37
N ARG A 21 -24.63 35.67 -7.33
CA ARG A 21 -24.37 36.99 -7.93
C ARG A 21 -25.53 37.52 -8.77
N ALA A 22 -26.28 36.64 -9.42
CA ALA A 22 -27.44 37.00 -10.22
C ALA A 22 -28.71 37.20 -9.36
N ASP A 23 -28.60 37.12 -8.04
CA ASP A 23 -29.72 37.21 -7.07
C ASP A 23 -30.84 36.18 -7.33
N VAL A 24 -30.49 35.08 -8.00
CA VAL A 24 -31.38 33.94 -8.28
C VAL A 24 -31.39 32.96 -7.10
N LEU A 25 -30.30 32.95 -6.32
CA LEU A 25 -30.15 32.15 -5.10
C LEU A 25 -29.98 33.09 -3.90
N HIS A 26 -30.96 33.07 -2.98
CA HIS A 26 -30.88 33.82 -1.73
C HIS A 26 -29.69 33.35 -0.87
N PRO A 27 -28.95 34.24 -0.19
CA PRO A 27 -27.83 33.87 0.67
C PRO A 27 -28.15 32.80 1.71
N ASP A 28 -29.34 32.85 2.33
CA ASP A 28 -29.77 31.83 3.32
C ASP A 28 -29.95 30.43 2.72
N ASN A 29 -30.10 30.33 1.40
CA ASN A 29 -30.23 29.08 0.67
C ASN A 29 -28.89 28.58 0.12
N LEU A 30 -27.76 29.14 0.60
CA LEU A 30 -26.44 28.65 0.26
C LEU A 30 -26.25 27.20 0.75
N PRO A 31 -25.65 26.32 -0.08
CA PRO A 31 -25.28 25.00 0.37
C PRO A 31 -24.26 25.07 1.51
N ILE A 32 -24.39 24.19 2.51
CA ILE A 32 -23.48 24.12 3.67
C ILE A 32 -22.00 24.03 3.25
N TRP A 33 -21.71 23.35 2.15
CA TRP A 33 -20.33 23.18 1.65
C TRP A 33 -19.72 24.45 1.03
N TYR A 34 -20.52 25.47 0.69
CA TYR A 34 -20.06 26.63 -0.08
C TYR A 34 -18.97 27.42 0.65
N GLU A 35 -19.18 27.75 1.92
CA GLU A 35 -18.22 28.49 2.73
C GLU A 35 -16.94 27.68 2.97
N ILE A 36 -17.06 26.35 3.13
CA ILE A 36 -15.90 25.44 3.24
C ILE A 36 -15.07 25.47 1.96
N TYR A 37 -15.71 25.36 0.80
CA TYR A 37 -15.02 25.41 -0.49
C TYR A 37 -14.36 26.78 -0.73
N LYS A 38 -15.03 27.86 -0.34
CA LYS A 38 -14.51 29.23 -0.46
C LYS A 38 -13.29 29.48 0.44
N ALA A 39 -13.30 28.95 1.66
CA ALA A 39 -12.18 29.06 2.60
C ALA A 39 -11.01 28.15 2.23
N TYR A 40 -11.31 26.93 1.77
CA TYR A 40 -10.33 25.89 1.45
C TYR A 40 -10.55 25.34 0.04
N PRO A 41 -10.24 26.13 -1.01
CA PRO A 41 -10.44 25.68 -2.38
C PRO A 41 -9.50 24.52 -2.72
N PRO A 42 -9.93 23.56 -3.55
CA PRO A 42 -9.07 22.47 -4.00
C PRO A 42 -7.91 23.00 -4.85
N LYS A 43 -6.77 22.31 -4.81
CA LYS A 43 -5.59 22.68 -5.63
C LYS A 43 -5.89 22.74 -7.13
N TYR A 44 -6.76 21.86 -7.61
CA TYR A 44 -7.22 21.84 -9.00
C TYR A 44 -8.74 21.89 -9.01
N GLU A 45 -9.29 22.82 -9.78
CA GLU A 45 -10.74 22.91 -9.94
C GLU A 45 -11.32 21.66 -10.65
N PRO A 46 -12.49 21.18 -10.21
CA PRO A 46 -13.14 20.01 -10.80
C PRO A 46 -13.84 20.38 -12.12
N THR A 47 -13.06 20.66 -13.15
CA THR A 47 -13.57 20.99 -14.48
C THR A 47 -13.90 19.73 -15.28
N PHE A 48 -14.97 19.79 -16.08
CA PHE A 48 -15.38 18.67 -16.94
C PHE A 48 -14.32 18.32 -18.00
N SER A 49 -13.55 19.32 -18.47
CA SER A 49 -12.52 19.15 -19.50
C SER A 49 -11.18 18.61 -18.97
N ARG A 50 -11.09 18.26 -17.68
CA ARG A 50 -9.85 17.78 -17.06
C ARG A 50 -9.41 16.47 -17.71
N LYS A 51 -8.31 16.52 -18.46
CA LYS A 51 -7.68 15.33 -19.04
C LYS A 51 -6.97 14.51 -17.95
N PRO A 52 -6.95 13.17 -18.05
CA PRO A 52 -6.11 12.36 -17.18
C PRO A 52 -4.64 12.74 -17.37
N SER A 53 -3.87 12.64 -16.29
CA SER A 53 -2.42 12.84 -16.36
C SER A 53 -1.81 11.78 -17.29
N THR A 54 -1.07 12.19 -18.31
CA THR A 54 -0.32 11.31 -19.22
C THR A 54 1.11 11.06 -18.73
N VAL A 55 1.40 11.40 -17.47
CA VAL A 55 2.75 11.26 -16.91
C VAL A 55 3.10 9.77 -16.81
N ASN A 56 4.25 9.41 -17.40
CA ASN A 56 4.80 8.07 -17.26
C ASN A 56 5.26 7.86 -15.80
N ILE A 57 4.61 6.94 -15.09
CA ILE A 57 4.92 6.64 -13.70
C ILE A 57 6.18 5.76 -13.67
N GLN A 58 7.22 6.25 -13.00
CA GLN A 58 8.46 5.50 -12.83
C GLN A 58 8.26 4.32 -11.89
N LYS A 59 8.89 3.18 -12.21
CA LYS A 59 8.93 2.02 -11.33
C LYS A 59 9.86 2.31 -10.16
N ILE A 60 9.40 2.07 -8.93
CA ILE A 60 10.18 2.26 -7.71
C ILE A 60 10.91 0.96 -7.42
N PHE A 61 12.24 0.98 -7.51
CA PHE A 61 13.12 -0.12 -7.14
C PHE A 61 14.18 0.40 -6.18
N TYR A 62 14.51 -0.41 -5.19
CA TYR A 62 15.59 -0.13 -4.25
C TYR A 62 16.77 -1.06 -4.46
N GLU A 63 17.95 -0.65 -3.99
CA GLU A 63 19.18 -1.44 -4.13
C GLU A 63 19.07 -2.80 -3.41
N GLU A 64 18.34 -2.86 -2.30
CA GLU A 64 18.11 -4.10 -1.57
C GLU A 64 17.22 -5.11 -2.33
N ASP A 65 16.42 -4.65 -3.29
CA ASP A 65 15.50 -5.53 -4.03
C ASP A 65 16.26 -6.56 -4.87
N LEU A 66 17.49 -6.24 -5.31
CA LEU A 66 18.38 -7.19 -5.98
C LEU A 66 18.72 -8.37 -5.07
N ILE A 67 19.01 -8.09 -3.80
CA ILE A 67 19.40 -9.10 -2.81
C ILE A 67 18.17 -9.87 -2.32
N ARG A 68 17.04 -9.18 -2.08
CA ARG A 68 15.77 -9.83 -1.75
C ARG A 68 15.32 -10.77 -2.87
N ALA A 69 15.42 -10.36 -4.13
CA ALA A 69 15.08 -11.20 -5.27
C ALA A 69 15.96 -12.45 -5.38
N LYS A 70 17.27 -12.34 -5.09
CA LYS A 70 18.16 -13.51 -4.99
C LYS A 70 17.73 -14.44 -3.85
N PHE A 71 17.49 -13.87 -2.67
CA PHE A 71 17.10 -14.64 -1.48
C PHE A 71 15.77 -15.39 -1.65
N HIS A 72 14.78 -14.75 -2.28
CA HIS A 72 13.50 -15.38 -2.61
C HIS A 72 13.61 -16.55 -3.59
N LYS A 73 14.65 -16.58 -4.44
CA LYS A 73 14.91 -17.72 -5.34
C LYS A 73 15.53 -18.90 -4.59
N ASP A 74 16.40 -18.60 -3.62
CA ASP A 74 17.18 -19.62 -2.89
C ASP A 74 16.43 -20.20 -1.69
N VAL A 75 15.50 -19.44 -1.09
CA VAL A 75 14.83 -19.80 0.17
C VAL A 75 13.32 -19.70 0.04
N SER A 76 12.63 -20.78 0.44
CA SER A 76 11.19 -20.76 0.67
C SER A 76 10.89 -20.08 2.01
N LEU A 77 10.20 -18.93 1.95
CA LEU A 77 9.87 -18.12 3.13
C LEU A 77 8.55 -18.57 3.75
N SER A 78 8.40 -18.29 5.04
CA SER A 78 7.15 -18.52 5.75
C SER A 78 6.10 -17.45 5.44
N ILE A 79 4.85 -17.75 5.81
CA ILE A 79 3.74 -16.78 5.78
C ILE A 79 4.12 -15.56 6.62
N ILE A 80 3.80 -14.38 6.08
CA ILE A 80 4.02 -13.09 6.73
C ILE A 80 2.66 -12.59 7.24
N ASP A 81 2.64 -12.12 8.47
CA ASP A 81 1.50 -11.40 9.02
C ASP A 81 1.63 -9.91 8.71
N MET A 82 0.76 -9.39 7.84
CA MET A 82 0.75 -7.98 7.45
C MET A 82 0.06 -7.06 8.47
N LYS A 83 -0.54 -7.61 9.54
CA LYS A 83 -1.17 -6.80 10.59
C LYS A 83 -0.20 -6.33 11.66
N ASN A 84 0.89 -7.07 11.84
CA ASN A 84 1.90 -6.81 12.86
C ASN A 84 3.17 -6.26 12.21
N ASP A 85 3.77 -5.23 12.80
CA ASP A 85 5.03 -4.63 12.36
C ASP A 85 6.27 -5.46 12.74
N ASN A 86 6.11 -6.78 12.80
CA ASN A 86 7.18 -7.70 13.13
C ASN A 86 8.21 -7.76 12.00
N ILE A 87 9.49 -7.84 12.36
CA ILE A 87 10.57 -7.92 11.39
C ILE A 87 10.43 -9.21 10.57
N THR A 88 10.33 -9.05 9.25
CA THR A 88 10.19 -10.17 8.32
C THR A 88 11.50 -10.95 8.15
N GLN A 89 11.42 -12.20 7.72
CA GLN A 89 12.61 -13.03 7.43
C GLN A 89 13.54 -12.36 6.40
N ASN A 90 12.96 -11.73 5.38
CA ASN A 90 13.70 -10.95 4.40
C ASN A 90 14.47 -9.80 5.04
N GLN A 91 13.81 -9.06 5.94
CA GLN A 91 14.45 -7.93 6.60
C GLN A 91 15.58 -8.39 7.53
N ILE A 92 15.37 -9.47 8.28
CA ILE A 92 16.43 -10.08 9.11
C ILE A 92 17.63 -10.46 8.24
N PHE A 93 17.39 -11.15 7.12
CA PHE A 93 18.45 -11.55 6.19
C PHE A 93 19.19 -10.34 5.61
N PHE A 94 18.45 -9.33 5.17
CA PHE A 94 19.02 -8.11 4.62
C PHE A 94 19.88 -7.36 5.65
N THR A 95 19.42 -7.22 6.89
CA THR A 95 20.21 -6.59 7.97
C THR A 95 21.50 -7.35 8.27
N LEU A 96 21.48 -8.69 8.23
CA LEU A 96 22.70 -9.50 8.35
C LEU A 96 23.66 -9.25 7.20
N TYR A 97 23.15 -9.21 5.97
CA TYR A 97 23.92 -8.92 4.78
C TYR A 97 24.56 -7.52 4.85
N GLU A 98 23.79 -6.48 5.19
CA GLU A 98 24.30 -5.12 5.35
C GLU A 98 25.40 -5.04 6.41
N CYS A 99 25.24 -5.74 7.54
CA CYS A 99 26.26 -5.77 8.58
C CYS A 99 27.59 -6.36 8.07
N LEU A 100 27.54 -7.36 7.18
CA LEU A 100 28.74 -7.95 6.57
C LEU A 100 29.37 -7.01 5.55
N ILE A 101 28.56 -6.32 4.75
CA ILE A 101 29.05 -5.31 3.80
C ILE A 101 29.72 -4.14 4.54
N GLN A 102 29.13 -3.66 5.64
CA GLN A 102 29.72 -2.62 6.47
C GLN A 102 31.07 -3.03 7.07
N LYS A 103 31.27 -4.32 7.33
CA LYS A 103 32.56 -4.89 7.78
C LYS A 103 33.60 -5.02 6.65
N GLY A 104 33.28 -4.60 5.43
CA GLY A 104 34.19 -4.62 4.28
C GLY A 104 34.20 -5.94 3.50
N ALA A 105 33.22 -6.82 3.70
CA ALA A 105 33.13 -8.07 2.94
C ALA A 105 32.71 -7.82 1.48
N LYS A 106 33.20 -8.65 0.56
CA LYS A 106 32.80 -8.61 -0.84
C LYS A 106 31.35 -9.07 -0.99
N LYS A 107 30.58 -8.44 -1.90
CA LYS A 107 29.13 -8.68 -2.07
C LYS A 107 28.72 -10.16 -2.19
N GLU A 108 29.46 -10.95 -2.96
CA GLU A 108 29.14 -12.36 -3.20
C GLU A 108 29.51 -13.27 -2.02
N GLU A 109 30.57 -12.94 -1.28
CA GLU A 109 30.99 -13.67 -0.07
C GLU A 109 30.04 -13.34 1.08
N ALA A 110 29.73 -12.06 1.27
CA ALA A 110 28.76 -11.58 2.25
C ALA A 110 27.39 -12.25 2.11
N TYR A 111 26.93 -12.51 0.88
CA TYR A 111 25.66 -13.20 0.64
C TYR A 111 25.69 -14.66 1.11
N LYS A 112 26.76 -15.40 0.79
CA LYS A 112 26.92 -16.80 1.22
C LYS A 112 27.05 -16.92 2.73
N ASP A 113 27.82 -16.02 3.34
CA ASP A 113 27.98 -15.98 4.78
C ASP A 113 26.66 -15.62 5.47
N ALA A 114 25.93 -14.61 4.96
CA ALA A 114 24.60 -14.26 5.45
C ALA A 114 23.62 -15.44 5.36
N LEU A 115 23.64 -16.20 4.27
CA LEU A 115 22.81 -17.40 4.14
C LEU A 115 23.17 -18.46 5.19
N LYS A 116 24.47 -18.69 5.42
CA LYS A 116 24.93 -19.63 6.44
C LYS A 116 24.42 -19.21 7.83
N TYR A 117 24.57 -17.92 8.19
CA TYR A 117 24.04 -17.39 9.44
C TYR A 117 22.53 -17.51 9.53
N TYR A 118 21.80 -17.16 8.46
CA TYR A 118 20.34 -17.29 8.41
C TYR A 118 19.89 -18.73 8.70
N TYR A 119 20.49 -19.73 8.06
CA TYR A 119 20.17 -21.13 8.33
C TYR A 119 20.48 -21.56 9.76
N THR A 120 21.56 -21.05 10.38
CA THR A 120 21.83 -21.33 11.80
C THR A 120 20.73 -20.78 12.70
N ILE A 121 20.26 -19.55 12.46
CA ILE A 121 19.18 -18.93 13.22
C ILE A 121 17.87 -19.70 13.05
N CYS A 122 17.55 -20.12 11.81
CA CYS A 122 16.36 -20.93 11.53
C CYS A 122 16.41 -22.30 12.21
N LYS A 123 17.57 -22.96 12.25
CA LYS A 123 17.74 -24.24 12.96
C LYS A 123 17.53 -24.08 14.47
N ILE A 124 18.10 -23.02 15.06
CA ILE A 124 17.93 -22.73 16.50
C ILE A 124 16.46 -22.51 16.82
N LYS A 125 15.73 -21.72 16.03
CA LYS A 125 14.28 -21.49 16.23
C LYS A 125 13.43 -22.77 16.10
N LYS A 126 13.89 -23.77 15.34
CA LYS A 126 13.19 -25.06 15.16
C LYS A 126 13.48 -26.09 16.25
N SER A 127 14.53 -25.93 17.05
CA SER A 127 14.85 -26.79 18.20
C SER A 127 14.28 -26.15 19.47
N PRO A 128 13.04 -26.48 19.87
CA PRO A 128 12.34 -25.76 20.91
C PRO A 128 12.61 -26.48 22.23
N ASN A 129 13.58 -25.99 23.01
CA ASN A 129 13.63 -26.38 24.41
C ASN A 129 12.68 -25.47 25.22
N MET A 130 11.55 -26.07 25.58
CA MET A 130 10.61 -25.78 26.68
C MET A 130 9.57 -24.62 26.56
N THR A 131 8.32 -25.08 26.40
CA THR A 131 7.02 -24.54 26.86
C THR A 131 6.50 -23.19 26.31
N ALA A 132 5.44 -23.28 25.49
CA ALA A 132 4.10 -22.81 25.87
C ALA A 132 3.06 -23.31 24.85
N SER A 133 2.11 -24.11 25.32
CA SER A 133 0.91 -24.53 24.61
C SER A 133 0.04 -23.35 24.21
N SER A 134 -0.41 -23.33 22.96
CA SER A 134 -1.81 -23.05 22.63
C SER A 134 -2.09 -23.44 21.17
N ASN A 135 -2.95 -24.43 21.03
CA ASN A 135 -3.43 -25.04 19.80
C ASN A 135 -4.14 -24.04 18.88
N ILE A 136 -3.81 -24.03 17.58
CA ILE A 136 -4.81 -23.78 16.51
C ILE A 136 -4.47 -24.68 15.32
N SER A 137 -5.32 -25.68 15.08
CA SER A 137 -5.25 -26.61 13.94
C SER A 137 -5.52 -25.91 12.60
N PRO A 138 -4.85 -26.30 11.49
CA PRO A 138 -5.14 -25.77 10.17
C PRO A 138 -6.46 -26.34 9.64
N HIS A 139 -7.40 -25.46 9.31
CA HIS A 139 -8.71 -25.83 8.80
C HIS A 139 -8.62 -26.38 7.36
N LYS A 140 -9.41 -27.42 7.15
CA LYS A 140 -9.53 -28.33 6.00
C LYS A 140 -9.77 -27.66 4.64
N ASN A 141 -9.22 -28.30 3.62
CA ASN A 141 -9.56 -28.20 2.19
C ASN A 141 -11.08 -28.10 1.95
N ILE A 142 -11.50 -27.05 1.27
CA ILE A 142 -12.83 -26.97 0.65
C ILE A 142 -12.68 -27.45 -0.80
N LYS A 143 -13.25 -28.63 -1.08
CA LYS A 143 -13.48 -29.12 -2.44
C LYS A 143 -14.65 -28.32 -3.02
N HIS A 144 -14.46 -27.67 -4.17
CA HIS A 144 -15.58 -27.20 -4.99
C HIS A 144 -16.21 -28.41 -5.68
N ASN A 145 -17.47 -28.70 -5.36
CA ASN A 145 -18.33 -29.50 -6.22
C ASN A 145 -19.23 -28.52 -6.98
N GLU A 146 -19.16 -28.61 -8.31
CA GLU A 146 -20.22 -28.25 -9.23
C GLU A 146 -21.48 -29.07 -8.89
N GLU A 147 -22.65 -28.42 -8.90
CA GLU A 147 -23.90 -28.88 -9.52
C GLU A 147 -25.16 -28.25 -8.91
N GLN A 148 -26.03 -27.77 -9.82
CA GLN A 148 -27.50 -27.70 -9.77
C GLN A 148 -28.24 -26.45 -9.22
N GLN A 149 -28.85 -25.74 -10.19
CA GLN A 149 -30.27 -25.35 -10.31
C GLN A 149 -30.84 -24.27 -9.35
N THR A 150 -31.13 -23.08 -9.88
CA THR A 150 -32.43 -22.73 -10.49
C THR A 150 -32.32 -21.45 -11.31
#